data_AF-A0A3P1ZWS4-F1
#
_entry.id   AF-A0A3P1ZWS4-F1
#
_cell.length_a   1.000
_cell.length_b   1.000
_cell.length_c   1.000
_cell.angle_alpha   90.00
_cell.angle_beta   90.00
_cell.angle_gamma   90.00
#
_symmetry.space_group_name_H-M   'P 1'
#
loop_
_entity.id
_entity.type
_entity.pdbx_description
1 polymer ?
#
loop_
_entity_poly.entity_id
_entity_poly.type
_entity_poly.pdbx_seq_one_letter_code
_entity_poly.pdbx_strand_id
1 'polypeptide(L)'
;MPLVDFCCNSRRIPPTAETACGSLGPHLSRCVRSFHQSFSEYAPTPLVRLRVLARLWGLGGISVKDESLRFGLDAFKVLGCAWATARCIASRLGISADALTVEAVFSEEVRSRLGNITLVTATDGNHGRALAWTAQKLGLGAVVFMPRGAAPL
;
A
#
# COMPACT_ATOMS: atom_id res chain seq x y z
N MET A 1 -3.28 0.47 35.27
CA MET A 1 -3.20 0.76 33.83
C MET A 1 -2.60 2.14 33.68
N PRO A 2 -1.48 2.33 32.96
CA PRO A 2 -0.97 3.67 32.76
C PRO A 2 -2.01 4.47 31.98
N LEU A 3 -2.41 5.62 32.53
CA LEU A 3 -3.22 6.60 31.81
C LEU A 3 -2.41 7.05 30.58
N VAL A 4 -2.99 6.92 29.40
CA VAL A 4 -2.43 7.52 28.19
C VAL A 4 -2.67 9.02 28.30
N ASP A 5 -1.61 9.80 28.52
CA ASP A 5 -1.70 11.25 28.48
C ASP A 5 -1.99 11.71 27.04
N PHE A 6 -3.22 12.17 26.81
CA PHE A 6 -3.66 12.64 25.50
C PHE A 6 -3.32 14.13 25.33
N CYS A 7 -2.20 14.42 24.65
CA CYS A 7 -1.85 15.80 24.28
C CYS A 7 -2.41 16.12 22.88
N CYS A 8 -3.51 16.87 22.83
CA CYS A 8 -4.16 17.25 21.57
C CYS A 8 -3.62 18.58 21.05
N ASN A 9 -2.97 18.56 19.88
CA ASN A 9 -2.64 19.79 19.17
C ASN A 9 -3.91 20.38 18.54
N SER A 10 -4.27 21.62 18.87
CA SER A 10 -5.52 22.28 18.47
C SER A 10 -5.45 22.98 17.09
N ARG A 11 -4.35 22.83 16.36
CA ARG A 11 -4.17 23.43 15.02
C ARG A 11 -5.21 22.85 14.04
N ARG A 12 -6.24 23.64 13.72
CA ARG A 12 -7.25 23.31 12.71
C ARG A 12 -6.88 23.93 11.38
N ILE A 13 -6.86 23.12 10.32
CA ILE A 13 -6.82 23.60 8.94
C ILE A 13 -8.27 23.55 8.42
N PRO A 14 -8.87 24.68 8.04
CA PRO A 14 -10.23 24.67 7.50
C PRO A 14 -10.25 23.90 6.16
N PRO A 15 -11.32 23.16 5.86
CA PRO A 15 -11.46 22.51 4.56
C PRO A 15 -11.46 23.57 3.46
N THR A 16 -10.56 23.44 2.50
CA THR A 16 -10.54 24.26 1.29
C THR A 16 -11.48 23.64 0.25
N ALA A 17 -12.14 24.49 -0.55
CA ALA A 17 -13.07 24.04 -1.60
C ALA A 17 -12.38 23.14 -2.66
N GLU A 18 -11.06 23.23 -2.78
CA GLU A 18 -10.24 22.42 -3.68
C GLU A 18 -9.63 21.22 -2.95
N THR A 19 -10.47 20.26 -2.55
CA THR A 19 -9.97 18.88 -2.41
C THR A 19 -10.27 18.14 -3.70
N ALA A 20 -9.61 18.55 -4.79
CA ALA A 20 -9.76 17.86 -6.05
C ALA A 20 -9.18 16.45 -5.91
N CYS A 21 -10.03 15.42 -5.88
CA CYS A 21 -9.64 14.02 -6.04
C CYS A 21 -9.07 13.73 -7.45
N GLY A 22 -8.48 14.71 -8.14
CA GLY A 22 -8.08 14.62 -9.55
C GLY A 22 -7.18 13.42 -9.81
N SER A 23 -6.16 13.23 -8.98
CA SER A 23 -5.25 12.08 -9.07
C SER A 23 -5.75 10.82 -8.34
N LEU A 24 -6.90 10.88 -7.64
CA LEU A 24 -7.48 9.78 -6.86
C LEU A 24 -8.91 9.45 -7.32
N GLY A 25 -9.22 9.73 -8.59
CA GLY A 25 -10.56 9.57 -9.13
C GLY A 25 -11.07 8.12 -9.10
N PRO A 26 -12.40 7.92 -9.25
CA PRO A 26 -13.00 6.59 -9.22
C PRO A 26 -12.45 5.65 -10.30
N HIS A 27 -12.07 6.19 -11.46
CA HIS A 27 -11.47 5.42 -12.55
C HIS A 27 -10.15 4.78 -12.12
N LEU A 28 -9.18 5.61 -11.68
CA LEU A 28 -7.88 5.11 -11.21
C LEU A 28 -8.04 4.13 -10.06
N SER A 29 -8.95 4.41 -9.11
CA SER A 29 -9.22 3.52 -7.98
C SER A 29 -9.68 2.13 -8.43
N ARG A 30 -10.49 2.04 -9.49
CA ARG A 30 -10.89 0.76 -10.10
C ARG A 30 -9.72 0.06 -10.77
N CYS A 31 -8.93 0.77 -11.57
CA CYS A 31 -7.74 0.20 -12.22
C CYS A 31 -6.75 -0.37 -11.19
N VAL A 32 -6.42 0.40 -10.16
CA VAL A 32 -5.53 -0.03 -9.06
C VAL A 32 -6.12 -1.25 -8.35
N ARG A 33 -7.43 -1.25 -8.09
CA ARG A 33 -8.08 -2.39 -7.44
C ARG A 33 -8.05 -3.65 -8.32
N SER A 34 -8.33 -3.53 -9.62
CA SER A 34 -8.29 -4.63 -10.58
C SER A 34 -6.89 -5.22 -10.69
N PHE A 35 -5.85 -4.40 -10.71
CA PHE A 35 -4.46 -4.86 -10.62
C PHE A 35 -4.24 -5.69 -9.36
N HIS A 36 -4.63 -5.18 -8.18
CA HIS A 36 -4.44 -5.94 -6.94
C HIS A 36 -5.26 -7.23 -6.89
N GLN A 37 -6.44 -7.28 -7.52
CA GLN A 37 -7.27 -8.48 -7.61
C GLN A 37 -6.63 -9.60 -8.45
N SER A 38 -5.61 -9.30 -9.26
CA SER A 38 -4.87 -10.33 -10.02
C SER A 38 -3.80 -11.06 -9.18
N PHE A 39 -3.49 -10.62 -7.96
CA PHE A 39 -2.68 -11.43 -7.04
C PHE A 39 -3.51 -12.56 -6.45
N SER A 40 -2.95 -13.76 -6.38
CA SER A 40 -3.62 -14.92 -5.77
C SER A 40 -3.86 -14.75 -4.26
N GLU A 41 -3.03 -13.95 -3.58
CA GLU A 41 -3.15 -13.65 -2.15
C GLU A 41 -4.15 -12.52 -1.84
N TYR A 42 -4.72 -11.88 -2.86
CA TYR A 42 -5.59 -10.73 -2.64
C TYR A 42 -6.92 -11.12 -1.98
N ALA A 43 -7.24 -10.43 -0.89
CA ALA A 43 -8.58 -10.40 -0.32
C ALA A 43 -8.94 -8.98 0.15
N PRO A 44 -10.20 -8.55 0.04
CA PRO A 44 -10.66 -7.36 0.75
C PRO A 44 -10.49 -7.55 2.27
N THR A 45 -9.78 -6.63 2.91
CA THR A 45 -9.58 -6.62 4.36
C THR A 45 -10.87 -6.24 5.12
N PRO A 46 -11.04 -6.66 6.38
CA PRO A 46 -12.23 -6.35 7.17
C PRO A 46 -12.47 -4.85 7.37
N LEU A 47 -13.75 -4.46 7.44
CA LEU A 47 -14.18 -3.17 7.98
C LEU A 47 -14.94 -3.42 9.28
N VAL A 48 -14.22 -3.37 10.40
CA VAL A 48 -14.73 -3.74 11.73
C VAL A 48 -15.58 -2.60 12.28
N ARG A 49 -16.82 -2.89 12.68
CA ARG A 49 -17.73 -1.90 13.27
C ARG A 49 -17.67 -1.97 14.80
N LEU A 50 -17.19 -0.92 15.46
CA LEU A 50 -17.03 -0.86 16.92
C LEU A 50 -18.27 -0.26 17.59
N ARG A 51 -19.40 -0.97 17.50
CA ARG A 51 -20.72 -0.47 17.95
C ARG A 51 -20.77 -0.11 19.44
N VAL A 52 -20.16 -0.94 20.28
CA VAL A 52 -20.13 -0.73 21.74
C VAL A 52 -19.36 0.54 22.08
N LEU A 53 -18.18 0.72 21.47
CA LEU A 53 -17.35 1.91 21.67
C LEU A 53 -18.04 3.19 21.19
N ALA A 54 -18.69 3.14 20.02
CA ALA A 54 -19.45 4.27 19.50
C ALA A 54 -20.56 4.71 20.46
N ARG A 55 -21.29 3.75 21.05
CA ARG A 55 -22.32 4.04 22.06
C ARG A 55 -21.72 4.65 23.33
N LEU A 56 -20.62 4.09 23.84
CA LEU A 56 -19.95 4.58 25.03
C LEU A 56 -19.52 6.05 24.90
N TRP A 57 -19.15 6.46 23.69
CA TRP A 57 -18.69 7.82 23.40
C TRP A 57 -19.75 8.74 22.79
N GLY A 58 -21.01 8.30 22.69
CA GLY A 58 -22.09 9.10 22.14
C GLY A 58 -21.94 9.45 20.65
N LEU A 59 -21.23 8.63 19.87
CA LEU A 59 -21.00 8.83 18.43
C LEU A 59 -21.98 8.03 17.58
N GLY A 60 -22.29 8.52 16.37
CA GLY A 60 -23.14 7.82 15.40
C GLY A 60 -22.56 6.50 14.88
N GLY A 61 -21.23 6.37 14.88
CA GLY A 61 -20.56 5.12 14.51
C GLY A 61 -19.05 5.24 14.49
N ILE A 62 -18.37 4.12 14.72
CA ILE A 62 -16.92 3.96 14.57
C ILE A 62 -16.68 2.72 13.71
N SER A 63 -15.89 2.88 12.63
CA SER A 63 -15.46 1.78 11.79
C SER A 63 -13.94 1.81 11.64
N VAL A 64 -13.31 0.65 11.72
CA VAL A 64 -11.86 0.48 11.57
C VAL A 64 -11.60 -0.40 10.36
N LYS A 65 -10.85 0.13 9.39
CA LYS A 65 -10.39 -0.64 8.24
C LYS A 65 -9.13 -1.40 8.65
N ASP A 66 -9.26 -2.71 8.84
CA ASP A 66 -8.21 -3.55 9.40
C ASP A 66 -7.25 -4.05 8.32
N GLU A 67 -6.18 -3.29 8.08
CA GLU A 67 -5.17 -3.62 7.07
C GLU A 67 -4.05 -4.54 7.59
N SER A 68 -4.16 -5.08 8.81
CA SER A 68 -3.19 -6.07 9.30
C SER A 68 -3.18 -7.33 8.43
N LEU A 69 -4.34 -7.73 7.90
CA LEU A 69 -4.46 -8.93 7.08
C LEU A 69 -4.01 -8.73 5.61
N ARG A 70 -3.58 -7.53 5.24
CA ARG A 70 -3.27 -7.18 3.85
C ARG A 70 -2.06 -7.97 3.35
N PHE A 71 -2.29 -8.91 2.44
CA PHE A 71 -1.26 -9.78 1.82
C PHE A 71 -0.39 -10.55 2.83
N GLY A 72 -0.83 -10.69 4.09
CA GLY A 72 -0.03 -11.28 5.16
C GLY A 72 1.20 -10.46 5.57
N LEU A 73 1.19 -9.14 5.35
CA LEU A 73 2.33 -8.25 5.62
C LEU A 73 2.14 -7.33 6.84
N ASP A 74 1.06 -7.51 7.60
CA ASP A 74 0.69 -6.70 8.78
C ASP A 74 0.50 -5.20 8.50
N ALA A 75 0.41 -4.80 7.22
CA ALA A 75 0.29 -3.40 6.82
C ALA A 75 -0.23 -3.22 5.39
N PHE A 76 -0.78 -2.03 5.13
CA PHE A 76 -1.36 -1.68 3.82
C PHE A 76 -0.35 -1.31 2.73
N LYS A 77 0.93 -1.04 3.08
CA LYS A 77 1.88 -0.32 2.20
C LYS A 77 2.25 -1.07 0.91
N VAL A 78 2.04 -2.39 0.89
CA VAL A 78 2.22 -3.20 -0.32
C VAL A 78 1.34 -2.76 -1.48
N LEU A 79 0.15 -2.20 -1.21
CA LEU A 79 -0.73 -1.68 -2.26
C LEU A 79 -0.05 -0.57 -3.08
N GLY A 80 0.70 0.31 -2.40
CA GLY A 80 1.45 1.36 -3.06
C GLY A 80 2.71 0.84 -3.75
N CYS A 81 3.49 0.01 -3.05
CA CYS A 81 4.74 -0.55 -3.58
C CYS A 81 4.50 -1.37 -4.86
N ALA A 82 3.58 -2.32 -4.83
CA ALA A 82 3.28 -3.18 -5.97
C ALA A 82 2.80 -2.37 -7.18
N TRP A 83 1.88 -1.43 -6.97
CA TRP A 83 1.37 -0.58 -8.04
C TRP A 83 2.44 0.34 -8.63
N ALA A 84 3.25 0.98 -7.79
CA ALA A 84 4.33 1.86 -8.24
C ALA A 84 5.37 1.08 -9.06
N THR A 85 5.81 -0.08 -8.57
CA THR A 85 6.74 -0.95 -9.30
C THR A 85 6.17 -1.39 -10.64
N ALA A 86 4.90 -1.82 -10.67
CA ALA A 86 4.26 -2.23 -11.92
C ALA A 86 4.21 -1.09 -12.94
N ARG A 87 3.87 0.13 -12.53
CA ARG A 87 3.89 1.31 -13.40
C ARG A 87 5.29 1.66 -13.90
N CYS A 88 6.32 1.55 -13.05
CA CYS A 88 7.71 1.77 -13.45
C CYS A 88 8.16 0.76 -14.50
N ILE A 89 7.84 -0.53 -14.32
CA ILE A 89 8.15 -1.59 -15.29
C ILE A 89 7.42 -1.32 -16.61
N ALA A 90 6.13 -1.02 -16.54
CA ALA A 90 5.31 -0.76 -17.72
C ALA A 90 5.86 0.41 -18.55
N SER A 91 6.21 1.52 -17.88
CA SER A 91 6.83 2.68 -18.53
C SER A 91 8.17 2.34 -19.20
N ARG A 92 8.96 1.43 -18.61
CA ARG A 92 10.27 1.04 -19.14
C ARG A 92 10.17 0.08 -20.33
N LEU A 93 9.12 -0.73 -20.38
CA LEU A 93 8.90 -1.76 -21.40
C LEU A 93 7.88 -1.37 -22.48
N GLY A 94 7.27 -0.18 -22.36
CA GLY A 94 6.25 0.30 -23.29
C GLY A 94 4.89 -0.40 -23.14
N ILE A 95 4.60 -0.95 -21.96
CA ILE A 95 3.31 -1.61 -21.68
C ILE A 95 2.27 -0.55 -21.35
N SER A 96 1.06 -0.67 -21.91
CA SER A 96 -0.05 0.26 -21.63
C SER A 96 -0.43 0.24 -20.15
N ALA A 97 -0.63 1.43 -19.57
CA ALA A 97 -1.06 1.59 -18.18
C ALA A 97 -2.48 1.02 -17.92
N ASP A 98 -3.31 0.93 -18.95
CA ASP A 98 -4.68 0.43 -18.85
C ASP A 98 -4.76 -1.11 -18.84
N ALA A 99 -3.65 -1.80 -19.16
CA ALA A 99 -3.56 -3.26 -19.25
C ALA A 99 -2.70 -3.88 -18.13
N LEU A 100 -2.50 -3.16 -17.01
CA LEU A 100 -1.65 -3.63 -15.92
C LEU A 100 -2.35 -4.71 -15.09
N THR A 101 -1.98 -5.95 -15.33
CA THR A 101 -2.23 -7.08 -14.43
C THR A 101 -0.91 -7.61 -13.88
N VAL A 102 -0.98 -8.43 -12.83
CA VAL A 102 0.20 -9.13 -12.30
C VAL A 102 0.81 -10.01 -13.38
N GLU A 103 0.02 -10.78 -14.12
CA GLU A 103 0.51 -11.68 -15.17
C GLU A 103 1.23 -10.89 -16.29
N ALA A 104 0.73 -9.71 -16.65
CA ALA A 104 1.32 -8.89 -17.70
C ALA A 104 2.67 -8.27 -17.30
N VAL A 105 2.94 -8.12 -16.00
CA VAL A 105 4.09 -7.34 -15.49
C VAL A 105 5.05 -8.18 -14.63
N PHE A 106 4.60 -9.33 -14.13
CA PHE A 106 5.33 -10.23 -13.24
C PHE A 106 5.63 -11.57 -13.95
N SER A 107 5.67 -11.56 -15.29
CA SER A 107 6.02 -12.73 -16.10
C SER A 107 7.52 -12.90 -16.28
N GLU A 108 7.93 -14.13 -16.60
CA GLU A 108 9.31 -14.47 -16.92
C GLU A 108 9.85 -13.70 -18.13
N GLU A 109 8.99 -13.43 -19.12
CA GLU A 109 9.34 -12.61 -20.29
C GLU A 109 9.71 -11.19 -19.88
N VAL A 110 8.90 -10.57 -19.00
CA VAL A 110 9.16 -9.24 -18.47
C VAL A 110 10.46 -9.24 -17.67
N ARG A 111 10.69 -10.26 -16.84
CA ARG A 111 11.93 -10.41 -16.07
C ARG A 111 13.17 -10.46 -16.97
N SER A 112 13.13 -11.27 -18.03
CA SER A 112 14.21 -11.38 -19.02
C SER A 112 14.51 -10.03 -19.71
N ARG A 113 13.46 -9.29 -20.08
CA ARG A 113 13.59 -7.95 -20.71
C ARG A 113 14.10 -6.87 -19.76
N LEU A 114 13.77 -6.95 -18.46
CA LEU A 114 14.23 -5.99 -17.46
C LEU A 114 15.71 -6.17 -17.11
N GLY A 115 16.21 -7.40 -17.19
CA GLY A 115 17.56 -7.74 -16.73
C GLY A 115 17.70 -7.58 -15.21
N ASN A 116 18.89 -7.20 -14.75
CA ASN A 116 19.20 -7.09 -13.32
C ASN A 116 18.77 -5.73 -12.73
N ILE A 117 17.46 -5.54 -12.53
CA ILE A 117 16.93 -4.39 -11.80
C ILE A 117 16.96 -4.67 -10.29
N THR A 118 17.35 -3.66 -9.52
CA THR A 118 17.27 -3.66 -8.07
C THR A 118 16.36 -2.52 -7.59
N LEU A 119 15.35 -2.85 -6.80
CA LEU A 119 14.49 -1.87 -6.14
C LEU A 119 15.18 -1.36 -4.87
N VAL A 120 15.17 -0.04 -4.64
CA VAL A 120 15.87 0.58 -3.50
C VAL A 120 14.92 1.49 -2.72
N THR A 121 14.92 1.41 -1.39
CA THR A 121 14.16 2.34 -0.54
C THR A 121 14.78 2.54 0.85
N ALA A 122 14.38 3.61 1.52
CA ALA A 122 14.63 3.83 2.94
C ALA A 122 13.31 3.71 3.72
N THR A 123 13.32 3.07 4.90
CA THR A 123 12.11 2.85 5.69
C THR A 123 12.38 2.68 7.18
N ASP A 124 11.36 2.95 7.98
CA ASP A 124 11.30 2.52 9.38
C ASP A 124 10.66 1.11 9.53
N GLY A 125 10.16 0.50 8.45
CA GLY A 125 9.51 -0.82 8.53
C GLY A 125 8.66 -1.17 7.30
N ASN A 126 7.34 -1.00 7.44
CA ASN A 126 6.32 -1.51 6.50
C ASN A 126 6.54 -1.19 5.01
N HIS A 127 7.20 -0.08 4.67
CA HIS A 127 7.44 0.28 3.26
C HIS A 127 8.56 -0.56 2.65
N GLY A 128 9.65 -0.80 3.39
CA GLY A 128 10.72 -1.68 2.94
C GLY A 128 10.28 -3.14 2.92
N ARG A 129 9.49 -3.60 3.90
CA ARG A 129 8.87 -4.94 3.85
C ARG A 129 8.03 -5.12 2.58
N ALA A 130 7.17 -4.14 2.29
CA ALA A 130 6.35 -4.12 1.10
C ALA A 130 7.18 -4.13 -0.20
N LEU A 131 8.24 -3.31 -0.29
CA LEU A 131 9.11 -3.27 -1.46
C LEU A 131 9.88 -4.58 -1.65
N ALA A 132 10.42 -5.16 -0.57
CA ALA A 132 11.12 -6.44 -0.60
C ALA A 132 10.18 -7.57 -1.04
N TRP A 133 8.95 -7.61 -0.52
CA TRP A 133 7.93 -8.56 -0.97
C TRP A 133 7.62 -8.42 -2.46
N THR A 134 7.43 -7.19 -2.95
CA THR A 134 7.18 -6.93 -4.38
C THR A 134 8.38 -7.35 -5.25
N ALA A 135 9.62 -7.04 -4.82
CA ALA A 135 10.82 -7.47 -5.54
C ALA A 135 10.93 -9.00 -5.61
N GLN A 136 10.66 -9.68 -4.49
CA GLN A 136 10.66 -11.14 -4.42
C GLN A 136 9.64 -11.75 -5.40
N LYS A 137 8.42 -11.20 -5.46
CA LYS A 137 7.39 -11.64 -6.42
C LYS A 137 7.80 -11.48 -7.88
N LEU A 138 8.67 -10.53 -8.19
CA LEU A 138 9.19 -10.25 -9.54
C LEU A 138 10.52 -10.96 -9.84
N GLY A 139 11.13 -11.62 -8.85
CA GLY A 139 12.49 -12.15 -8.99
C GLY A 139 13.55 -11.06 -9.19
N LEU A 140 13.32 -9.85 -8.64
CA LEU A 140 14.24 -8.71 -8.71
C LEU A 140 15.06 -8.56 -7.42
N GLY A 141 16.14 -7.81 -7.48
CA GLY A 141 16.89 -7.40 -6.28
C GLY A 141 16.13 -6.37 -5.45
N ALA A 142 16.37 -6.35 -4.14
CA ALA A 142 15.91 -5.30 -3.24
C ALA A 142 17.02 -4.85 -2.29
N VAL A 143 17.18 -3.54 -2.12
CA VAL A 143 18.05 -2.92 -1.11
C VAL A 143 17.19 -2.01 -0.24
N VAL A 144 17.17 -2.29 1.07
CA VAL A 144 16.35 -1.58 2.04
C VAL A 144 17.25 -0.95 3.10
N PHE A 145 17.27 0.37 3.16
CA PHE A 145 17.97 1.13 4.19
C PHE A 145 17.03 1.41 5.36
N MET A 146 17.51 1.21 6.59
CA MET A 146 16.75 1.49 7.82
C MET A 146 17.55 2.42 8.73
N PRO A 147 16.90 3.33 9.47
CA PRO A 147 17.60 4.17 10.42
C PRO A 147 18.13 3.36 11.59
N ARG A 148 19.14 3.90 12.27
CA ARG A 148 19.68 3.32 13.51
C ARG A 148 18.56 3.19 14.54
N GLY A 149 18.43 2.01 15.15
CA GLY A 149 17.44 1.75 16.21
C GLY A 149 16.08 1.26 15.71
N ALA A 150 15.88 1.13 14.39
CA ALA A 150 14.70 0.45 13.87
C ALA A 150 14.73 -1.04 14.22
N ALA A 151 13.56 -1.60 14.53
CA ALA A 151 13.41 -3.04 14.69
C ALA A 151 13.70 -3.75 13.34
N PRO A 152 14.33 -4.93 13.33
CA PRO A 152 14.53 -5.70 12.11
C PRO A 152 13.20 -6.01 11.39
N LEU A 153 13.25 -6.11 10.06
CA LEU A 153 12.10 -6.39 9.19
C LEU A 153 11.61 -7.82 9.25
#